data_AF-A0A1W9IEN5-F1
#
_entry.id   AF-A0A1W9IEN5-F1
#
_cell.length_a   1.000
_cell.length_b   1.000
_cell.length_c   1.000
_cell.angle_alpha   90.00
_cell.angle_beta   90.00
_cell.angle_gamma   90.00
#
_symmetry.space_group_name_H-M   'P 1'
#
loop_
_entity.id
_entity.type
_entity.pdbx_description
1 polymer ?
#
loop_
_entity_poly.entity_id
_entity_poly.type
_entity_poly.pdbx_seq_one_letter_code
_entity_poly.pdbx_strand_id
1 'polypeptide(L)'
;MLYEKFIPTFHKFAKRYPNFYADISALTLPNRLRMLLHLRKHPEVQDRLLFGTDYPLSVFHLAAWGRVGLGKMWGMIRTKNRFDRQVEVCRGLGLGFRSLGDIVAQRTQ
;
A
#
# COMPACT_ATOMS: atom_id res chain seq x y z
N MET A 1 -20.97 -0.10 1.23
CA MET A 1 -20.24 -0.74 0.10
C MET A 1 -19.12 0.20 -0.29
N LEU A 2 -17.86 -0.07 0.10
CA LEU A 2 -16.73 0.75 -0.36
C LEU A 2 -16.63 0.57 -1.88
N TYR A 3 -17.01 1.57 -2.65
CA TYR A 3 -16.95 1.53 -4.11
C TYR A 3 -15.57 2.02 -4.54
N GLU A 4 -14.86 1.19 -5.30
CA GLU A 4 -13.56 1.54 -5.86
C GLU A 4 -13.65 1.38 -7.38
N LYS A 5 -13.87 2.51 -8.07
CA LYS A 5 -14.14 2.58 -9.51
C LYS A 5 -12.99 2.04 -10.35
N PHE A 6 -11.76 2.19 -9.87
CA PHE A 6 -10.57 2.07 -10.70
C PHE A 6 -9.89 0.70 -10.67
N ILE A 7 -10.40 -0.29 -9.92
CA ILE A 7 -9.81 -1.64 -9.88
C ILE A 7 -9.68 -2.26 -11.29
N PRO A 8 -10.73 -2.27 -12.15
CA PRO A 8 -10.61 -2.83 -13.49
C PRO A 8 -9.59 -2.09 -14.35
N THR A 9 -9.58 -0.76 -14.27
CA THR A 9 -8.63 0.08 -14.99
C THR A 9 -7.19 -0.16 -14.55
N PHE A 10 -6.97 -0.28 -13.24
CA PHE A 10 -5.67 -0.59 -12.66
C PHE A 10 -5.13 -1.91 -13.22
N HIS A 11 -5.95 -2.98 -13.19
CA HIS A 11 -5.56 -4.28 -13.72
C HIS A 11 -5.29 -4.25 -15.22
N LYS A 12 -6.12 -3.54 -15.99
CA LYS A 12 -5.91 -3.34 -17.43
C LYS A 12 -4.56 -2.67 -17.70
N PHE A 13 -4.19 -1.65 -16.93
CA PHE A 13 -2.92 -0.94 -17.11
C PHE A 13 -1.73 -1.76 -16.62
N ALA A 14 -1.84 -2.39 -15.45
CA ALA A 14 -0.80 -3.27 -14.91
C ALA A 14 -0.49 -4.45 -15.85
N LYS A 15 -1.49 -4.97 -16.58
CA LYS A 15 -1.30 -6.02 -17.60
C LYS A 15 -0.72 -5.48 -18.92
N ARG A 16 -1.19 -4.31 -19.38
CA ARG A 16 -0.81 -3.76 -20.69
C ARG A 16 0.55 -3.08 -20.69
N TYR A 17 0.93 -2.46 -19.58
CA TYR A 17 2.13 -1.62 -19.50
C TYR A 17 3.10 -2.23 -18.47
N PRO A 18 4.22 -2.83 -18.89
CA PRO A 18 5.16 -3.48 -17.96
C PRO A 18 5.75 -2.48 -16.97
N ASN A 19 5.99 -1.24 -17.40
CA ASN A 19 6.50 -0.13 -16.60
C ASN A 19 5.40 0.72 -15.93
N PHE A 20 4.22 0.15 -15.67
CA PHE A 20 3.17 0.83 -14.90
C PHE A 20 3.41 0.66 -13.40
N TYR A 21 3.65 1.77 -12.73
CA TYR A 21 3.84 1.85 -11.29
C TYR A 21 2.69 2.60 -10.64
N ALA A 22 2.36 2.24 -9.40
CA ALA A 22 1.35 2.95 -8.61
C ALA A 22 1.87 3.15 -7.19
N ASP A 23 1.58 4.30 -6.59
CA ASP A 23 1.98 4.57 -5.22
C ASP A 23 0.94 4.05 -4.20
N ILE A 24 1.37 3.89 -2.95
CA ILE A 24 0.52 3.41 -1.86
C ILE A 24 0.03 4.52 -0.92
N SER A 25 0.24 5.80 -1.26
CA SER A 25 0.07 6.94 -0.34
C SER A 25 -1.31 7.01 0.29
N ALA A 26 -2.34 7.01 -0.55
CA ALA A 26 -3.72 7.19 -0.10
C ALA A 26 -4.40 5.87 0.32
N LEU A 27 -3.72 4.72 0.21
CA LEU A 27 -4.37 3.41 0.39
C LEU A 27 -4.89 3.17 1.80
N THR A 28 -4.30 3.82 2.80
CA THR A 28 -4.75 3.70 4.19
C THR A 28 -5.98 4.56 4.50
N LEU A 29 -6.41 5.44 3.59
CA LEU A 29 -7.62 6.24 3.79
C LEU A 29 -8.90 5.39 3.71
N PRO A 30 -9.96 5.74 4.47
CA PRO A 30 -11.24 5.02 4.47
C PRO A 30 -11.83 4.78 3.07
N ASN A 31 -11.76 5.78 2.20
CA ASN A 31 -12.28 5.73 0.83
C ASN A 31 -11.43 4.88 -0.13
N ARG A 32 -10.21 4.47 0.25
CA ARG A 32 -9.28 3.66 -0.57
C ARG A 32 -8.97 2.29 0.04
N LEU A 33 -9.54 1.96 1.20
CA LEU A 33 -9.32 0.66 1.86
C LEU A 33 -9.69 -0.54 0.97
N ARG A 34 -10.68 -0.39 0.08
CA ARG A 34 -11.03 -1.46 -0.86
C ARG A 34 -9.88 -1.73 -1.83
N MET A 35 -9.23 -0.70 -2.38
CA MET A 35 -8.04 -0.88 -3.21
C MET A 35 -6.91 -1.52 -2.40
N LEU A 36 -6.65 -1.07 -1.17
CA LEU A 36 -5.65 -1.67 -0.29
C LEU A 36 -5.87 -3.17 -0.06
N LEU A 37 -7.09 -3.55 0.33
CA LEU A 37 -7.47 -4.94 0.57
C LEU A 37 -7.56 -5.78 -0.71
N HIS A 38 -7.68 -5.14 -1.85
CA HIS A 38 -7.60 -5.78 -3.16
C HIS A 38 -6.13 -6.06 -3.52
N LEU A 39 -5.26 -5.06 -3.52
CA LEU A 39 -3.85 -5.18 -3.89
C LEU A 39 -3.07 -6.18 -3.03
N ARG A 40 -3.41 -6.33 -1.74
CA ARG A 40 -2.80 -7.36 -0.89
C ARG A 40 -3.03 -8.79 -1.38
N LYS A 41 -4.06 -9.04 -2.20
CA LYS A 41 -4.37 -10.36 -2.78
C LYS A 41 -3.77 -10.57 -4.16
N HIS A 42 -3.10 -9.55 -4.70
CA HIS A 42 -2.53 -9.52 -6.03
C HIS A 42 -1.00 -9.34 -5.95
N PRO A 43 -0.25 -10.35 -5.51
CA PRO A 43 1.21 -10.26 -5.39
C PRO A 43 1.91 -9.90 -6.71
N GLU A 44 1.32 -10.25 -7.86
CA GLU A 44 1.85 -9.98 -9.19
C GLU A 44 1.97 -8.48 -9.54
N VAL A 45 1.33 -7.60 -8.77
CA VAL A 45 1.46 -6.14 -8.93
C VAL A 45 2.26 -5.49 -7.81
N GLN A 46 2.57 -6.20 -6.72
CA GLN A 46 3.20 -5.60 -5.52
C GLN A 46 4.62 -5.11 -5.79
N ASP A 47 5.37 -5.77 -6.67
CA ASP A 47 6.68 -5.28 -7.11
C ASP A 47 6.58 -3.92 -7.82
N ARG A 48 5.42 -3.55 -8.36
CA ARG A 48 5.21 -2.27 -9.05
C ARG A 48 4.49 -1.25 -8.17
N LEU A 49 4.29 -1.57 -6.90
CA LEU A 49 3.81 -0.61 -5.91
C LEU A 49 4.96 0.17 -5.33
N LEU A 50 4.80 1.49 -5.29
CA LEU A 50 5.80 2.44 -4.81
C LEU A 50 5.42 2.97 -3.43
N PHE A 51 6.40 3.01 -2.53
CA PHE A 51 6.26 3.72 -1.28
C PHE A 51 6.15 5.22 -1.54
N GLY A 52 5.05 5.80 -1.08
CA GLY A 52 4.81 7.23 -1.02
C GLY A 52 3.78 7.47 0.08
N THR A 53 3.84 8.62 0.75
CA THR A 53 2.92 8.92 1.86
C THR A 53 2.00 10.09 1.58
N ASP A 54 2.27 10.86 0.51
CA ASP A 54 1.55 12.10 0.20
C ASP A 54 1.43 13.01 1.43
N TYR A 55 2.55 13.21 2.15
CA TYR A 55 2.55 13.97 3.39
C TYR A 55 2.02 15.40 3.12
N PRO A 56 1.04 15.92 3.89
CA PRO A 56 0.69 15.55 5.28
C PRO A 56 -0.55 14.63 5.45
N LEU A 57 -0.86 13.76 4.49
CA LEU A 57 -2.00 12.85 4.58
C LEU A 57 -2.01 11.99 5.86
N SER A 58 -3.22 11.67 6.34
CA SER A 58 -3.44 10.85 7.54
C SER A 58 -3.29 9.36 7.25
N VAL A 59 -2.62 8.65 8.17
CA VAL A 59 -2.43 7.19 8.10
C VAL A 59 -3.40 6.49 9.06
N PHE A 60 -4.37 5.78 8.51
CA PHE A 60 -5.34 5.01 9.30
C PHE A 60 -4.97 3.52 9.38
N HIS A 61 -5.20 2.91 10.53
CA HIS A 61 -4.98 1.49 10.79
C HIS A 61 -6.28 0.67 10.71
N LEU A 62 -7.37 1.26 10.23
CA LEU A 62 -8.70 0.62 10.13
C LEU A 62 -8.67 -0.69 9.33
N ALA A 63 -7.92 -0.74 8.23
CA ALA A 63 -7.77 -1.97 7.46
C ALA A 63 -7.10 -3.09 8.26
N ALA A 64 -6.18 -2.76 9.17
CA ALA A 64 -5.45 -3.73 9.98
C ALA A 64 -6.33 -4.35 11.08
N TRP A 65 -7.45 -3.73 11.45
CA TRP A 65 -8.31 -4.23 12.53
C TRP A 65 -8.88 -5.62 12.22
N GLY A 66 -8.67 -6.56 13.13
CA GLY A 66 -9.03 -7.97 12.96
C GLY A 66 -8.24 -8.73 11.87
N ARG A 67 -7.23 -8.10 11.25
CA ARG A 67 -6.41 -8.69 10.18
C ARG A 67 -4.92 -8.80 10.55
N VAL A 68 -4.52 -8.21 11.67
CA VAL A 68 -3.18 -8.32 12.23
C VAL A 68 -3.27 -8.70 13.71
N GLY A 69 -2.24 -9.36 14.24
CA GLY A 69 -2.19 -9.73 15.65
C GLY A 69 -2.24 -8.51 16.59
N LEU A 70 -2.81 -8.67 17.78
CA LEU A 70 -3.05 -7.59 18.75
C LEU A 70 -1.78 -6.80 19.11
N GLY A 71 -0.65 -7.47 19.29
CA GLY A 71 0.64 -6.81 19.56
C GLY A 71 1.10 -5.91 18.42
N LYS A 72 0.97 -6.37 17.16
CA LYS A 72 1.30 -5.57 15.97
C LYS A 72 0.36 -4.38 15.82
N MET A 73 -0.93 -4.58 16.08
CA MET A 73 -1.92 -3.50 16.09
C MET A 73 -1.54 -2.40 17.10
N TRP A 74 -1.21 -2.79 18.33
CA TRP A 74 -0.75 -1.86 19.36
C TRP A 74 0.52 -1.10 18.96
N GLY A 75 1.47 -1.77 18.30
CA GLY A 75 2.65 -1.14 17.73
C GLY A 75 2.31 -0.04 16.72
N MET A 76 1.41 -0.33 15.76
CA MET A 76 0.96 0.64 14.75
C MET A 76 0.31 1.88 15.38
N ILE A 77 -0.54 1.69 16.40
CA ILE A 77 -1.23 2.79 17.08
C ILE A 77 -0.23 3.69 17.83
N ARG A 78 0.78 3.11 18.47
CA ARG A 78 1.80 3.84 19.26
C ARG A 78 2.87 4.52 18.39
N THR A 79 3.05 4.08 17.14
CA THR A 79 4.07 4.63 16.24
C THR A 79 3.74 6.09 15.91
N LYS A 80 4.55 7.04 16.38
CA LYS A 80 4.29 8.49 16.20
C LYS A 80 4.66 8.99 14.80
N ASN A 81 5.73 8.46 14.23
CA ASN A 81 6.16 8.80 12.89
C ASN A 81 5.13 8.28 11.86
N ARG A 82 4.62 9.17 11.01
CA ARG A 82 3.59 8.82 10.02
C ARG A 82 4.14 7.92 8.91
N PHE A 83 5.38 8.15 8.48
CA PHE A 83 6.06 7.34 7.48
C PHE A 83 6.19 5.89 7.98
N ASP A 84 6.74 5.73 9.19
CA ASP A 84 6.90 4.41 9.81
C ASP A 84 5.56 3.73 10.04
N ARG A 85 4.55 4.48 10.52
CA ARG A 85 3.21 3.95 10.73
C ARG A 85 2.61 3.40 9.44
N GLN A 86 2.78 4.09 8.31
CA GLN A 86 2.26 3.63 7.02
C GLN A 86 2.96 2.35 6.56
N VAL A 87 4.29 2.29 6.70
CA VAL A 87 5.07 1.09 6.42
C VAL A 87 4.58 -0.08 7.27
N GLU A 88 4.42 0.12 8.58
CA GLU A 88 3.93 -0.90 9.52
C GLU A 88 2.53 -1.39 9.16
N VAL A 89 1.59 -0.49 8.86
CA VAL A 89 0.23 -0.87 8.45
C VAL A 89 0.24 -1.68 7.15
N CYS A 90 0.95 -1.22 6.13
CA CYS A 90 1.02 -1.90 4.83
C CYS A 90 1.68 -3.28 4.96
N ARG A 91 2.84 -3.38 5.63
CA ARG A 91 3.53 -4.66 5.87
C ARG A 91 2.72 -5.60 6.74
N GLY A 92 2.08 -5.08 7.80
CA GLY A 92 1.21 -5.87 8.66
C GLY A 92 0.03 -6.48 7.91
N LEU A 93 -0.47 -5.80 6.88
CA LEU A 93 -1.50 -6.30 5.97
C LEU A 93 -0.98 -7.24 4.88
N GLY A 94 0.33 -7.45 4.78
CA GLY A 94 0.95 -8.24 3.71
C GLY A 94 0.92 -7.54 2.35
N LEU A 95 0.94 -6.21 2.32
CA LEU A 95 1.13 -5.43 1.10
C LEU A 95 2.63 -5.17 0.89
N GLY A 96 3.22 -5.81 -0.11
CA GLY A 96 4.55 -5.49 -0.62
C GLY A 96 4.56 -4.22 -1.45
N PHE A 97 5.69 -3.52 -1.42
CA PHE A 97 5.98 -2.30 -2.18
C PHE A 97 7.50 -2.06 -2.19
N ARG A 98 7.95 -1.19 -3.08
CA ARG A 98 9.36 -0.79 -3.23
C ARG A 98 9.56 0.70 -2.99
N SER A 99 10.76 1.09 -2.59
CA SER A 99 11.19 2.48 -2.62
C SER A 99 11.63 2.88 -4.04
N LEU A 100 11.67 4.19 -4.32
CA LEU A 100 12.23 4.69 -5.59
C LEU A 100 13.69 4.25 -5.78
N GLY A 101 14.47 4.19 -4.70
CA GLY A 101 15.86 3.74 -4.72
C GLY A 101 15.99 2.30 -5.24
N ASP A 102 15.11 1.40 -4.77
CA ASP A 102 15.11 -0.01 -5.20
C ASP A 102 14.86 -0.16 -6.71
N ILE A 103 14.00 0.70 -7.27
CA ILE A 103 13.64 0.64 -8.69
C ILE A 103 14.75 1.22 -9.57
N VAL A 104 15.34 2.34 -9.15
CA VAL A 104 16.42 2.98 -9.91
C VAL A 104 17.68 2.10 -9.89
N ALA A 105 18.03 1.51 -8.76
CA ALA A 105 19.20 0.64 -8.63
C ALA A 105 19.14 -0.60 -9.54
N GLN A 106 17.95 -1.19 -9.73
CA GLN A 106 17.75 -2.34 -10.61
C GLN A 106 17.99 -2.06 -12.10
N ARG A 107 17.93 -0.79 -12.55
CA ARG A 107 18.19 -0.45 -13.95
C ARG A 107 19.67 -0.30 -14.28
N THR A 108 20.51 -0.18 -13.25
CA THR A 108 21.95 0.08 -13.40
C THR A 108 22.78 -1.21 -13.34
N GLN A 109 22.13 -2.36 -13.11
CA GLN A 109 22.72 -3.70 -13.19
C GLN A 109 22.34 -4.35 -14.52
#